data_AF-A0A358ME55-F1
#
_entry.id   AF-A0A358ME55-F1
#
_cell.length_a   1.000
_cell.length_b   1.000
_cell.length_c   1.000
_cell.angle_alpha   90.00
_cell.angle_beta   90.00
_cell.angle_gamma   90.00
#
_symmetry.space_group_name_H-M   'P 1'
#
loop_
_entity.id
_entity.type
_entity.pdbx_description
1 polymer ?
#
loop_
_entity_poly.entity_id
_entity_poly.type
_entity_poly.pdbx_seq_one_letter_code
_entity_poly.pdbx_strand_id
1 'polypeptide(L)'
;MAIVLHAHPQFGGTMNHKVVYNLHYAFYNMGFTVLRFNFRGVGRSQGEYDQGIGELSDAASALDYLQSMNTNSKHCWVAGFSFGAWIGM
;
A
#
# COMPACT_ATOMS: atom_id res chain seq x y z
N MET A 1 7.48 10.91 0.11
CA MET A 1 6.86 9.76 0.81
C MET A 1 6.49 8.68 -0.21
N ALA A 2 6.24 7.45 0.23
CA ALA A 2 5.82 6.35 -0.65
C ALA A 2 4.82 5.41 0.03
N ILE A 3 3.87 4.87 -0.75
CA ILE A 3 3.00 3.76 -0.31
C ILE A 3 3.28 2.51 -1.16
N VAL A 4 3.22 1.34 -0.53
CA VAL A 4 3.45 0.04 -1.19
C VAL A 4 2.22 -0.84 -1.05
N LEU A 5 1.64 -1.22 -2.19
CA LEU A 5 0.40 -1.97 -2.32
C LEU A 5 0.67 -3.43 -2.69
N HIS A 6 0.00 -4.36 -1.99
CA HIS A 6 0.24 -5.80 -2.18
C HIS A 6 -0.61 -6.43 -3.29
N ALA A 7 -0.25 -7.66 -3.66
CA ALA A 7 -0.99 -8.46 -4.65
C ALA A 7 -2.42 -8.80 -4.19
N HIS A 8 -3.17 -9.47 -5.06
CA HIS A 8 -4.59 -9.73 -4.83
C HIS A 8 -4.86 -10.47 -3.50
N PRO A 9 -5.80 -10.00 -2.67
CA PRO A 9 -6.17 -10.65 -1.41
C PRO A 9 -6.48 -12.15 -1.55
N GLN A 10 -7.29 -12.51 -2.54
CA GLN A 10 -7.70 -13.91 -2.77
C GLN A 10 -6.58 -14.85 -3.24
N PHE A 11 -5.45 -14.31 -3.74
CA PHE A 11 -4.29 -15.10 -4.16
C PHE A 11 -3.15 -15.07 -3.12
N GLY A 12 -3.49 -14.84 -1.84
CA GLY A 12 -2.52 -14.82 -0.74
C GLY A 12 -1.70 -13.51 -0.66
N GLY A 13 -2.14 -12.46 -1.33
CA GLY A 13 -1.52 -11.15 -1.27
C GLY A 13 -1.65 -10.54 0.12
N THR A 14 -0.52 -10.15 0.71
CA THR A 14 -0.45 -9.44 2.00
C THR A 14 0.68 -8.42 1.98
N MET A 15 0.68 -7.47 2.92
CA MET A 15 1.79 -6.51 3.10
C MET A 15 3.14 -7.17 3.38
N ASN A 16 3.16 -8.44 3.79
CA ASN A 16 4.36 -9.20 4.11
C ASN A 16 4.83 -10.09 2.95
N HIS A 17 4.17 -10.04 1.79
CA HIS A 17 4.64 -10.75 0.61
C HIS A 17 6.06 -10.29 0.24
N LYS A 18 6.97 -11.22 -0.12
CA LYS A 18 8.41 -10.94 -0.31
C LYS A 18 8.67 -9.76 -1.25
N VAL A 19 7.93 -9.66 -2.35
CA VAL A 19 8.05 -8.55 -3.31
C VAL A 19 7.68 -7.21 -2.67
N VAL A 20 6.59 -7.16 -1.92
CA VAL A 20 6.10 -5.95 -1.23
C VAL A 20 7.06 -5.53 -0.13
N TYR A 21 7.54 -6.51 0.64
CA TYR A 21 8.55 -6.30 1.67
C TYR A 21 9.84 -5.71 1.09
N ASN A 22 10.37 -6.29 0.02
CA ASN A 22 11.59 -5.81 -0.63
C ASN A 22 11.40 -4.41 -1.23
N LEU A 23 10.25 -4.13 -1.86
CA LEU A 23 9.92 -2.79 -2.36
C LEU A 23 9.89 -1.76 -1.22
N HIS A 24 9.28 -2.09 -0.09
CA HIS A 24 9.29 -1.21 1.07
C HIS A 24 10.72 -0.87 1.52
N TYR A 25 11.59 -1.88 1.66
CA TYR A 25 12.98 -1.65 2.07
C TYR A 25 13.80 -0.91 1.01
N ALA A 26 13.50 -1.07 -0.28
CA ALA A 26 14.13 -0.29 -1.33
C ALA A 26 13.85 1.21 -1.15
N PHE A 27 12.59 1.60 -0.99
CA PHE A 27 12.23 3.01 -0.72
C PHE A 27 12.77 3.50 0.62
N TYR A 28 12.73 2.67 1.66
CA TYR A 28 13.26 3.02 2.98
C TYR A 28 14.76 3.34 2.90
N ASN A 29 15.54 2.49 2.21
CA ASN A 29 16.97 2.69 2.02
C ASN A 29 17.31 3.90 1.15
N MET A 30 16.37 4.35 0.31
CA MET A 30 16.47 5.61 -0.46
C MET A 30 16.08 6.85 0.37
N GLY A 31 15.75 6.70 1.66
CA GLY A 31 15.41 7.80 2.56
C GLY A 31 13.94 8.23 2.53
N PHE A 32 13.04 7.42 1.99
CA PHE A 32 11.61 7.74 1.98
C PHE A 32 10.94 7.39 3.32
N THR A 33 9.95 8.18 3.72
CA THR A 33 8.89 7.70 4.62
C THR A 33 7.99 6.77 3.82
N VAL A 34 7.95 5.49 4.19
CA VAL A 34 7.27 4.44 3.43
C VAL A 34 6.20 3.75 4.26
N LEU A 35 5.00 3.61 3.72
CA LEU A 35 3.92 2.82 4.32
C LEU A 35 3.62 1.60 3.47
N ARG A 36 3.46 0.45 4.12
CA ARG A 36 2.81 -0.74 3.56
C ARG A 36 1.68 -1.13 4.51
N PHE A 37 0.56 -1.59 3.97
CA PHE A 37 -0.61 -1.96 4.76
C PHE A 37 -1.32 -3.13 4.10
N ASN A 38 -2.23 -3.79 4.83
CA ASN A 38 -3.11 -4.81 4.28
C ASN A 38 -4.41 -4.17 3.80
N PHE A 39 -4.85 -4.50 2.59
CA PHE A 39 -6.20 -4.15 2.11
C PHE A 39 -7.29 -4.72 3.02
N ARG A 40 -8.51 -4.17 2.92
CA ARG A 40 -9.71 -4.70 3.58
C ARG A 40 -9.83 -6.22 3.43
N GLY A 41 -10.23 -6.89 4.51
CA GLY A 41 -10.35 -8.35 4.57
C GLY A 41 -9.03 -9.13 4.63
N VAL A 42 -7.86 -8.46 4.66
CA VAL A 42 -6.55 -9.14 4.75
C VAL A 42 -5.93 -9.00 6.15
N GLY A 43 -5.62 -10.14 6.76
CA GLY A 43 -4.94 -10.20 8.06
C GLY A 43 -5.82 -9.62 9.18
N ARG A 44 -5.49 -8.41 9.65
CA ARG A 44 -6.26 -7.69 10.68
C ARG A 44 -7.05 -6.51 10.14
N SER A 45 -6.94 -6.20 8.84
CA SER A 45 -7.74 -5.16 8.21
C SER A 45 -9.19 -5.65 8.10
N GLN A 46 -10.10 -4.86 8.66
CA GLN A 46 -11.53 -5.18 8.68
C GLN A 46 -12.16 -5.04 7.27
N GLY A 47 -13.42 -5.45 7.13
CA GLY A 47 -14.16 -5.39 5.88
C GLY A 47 -13.94 -6.62 4.98
N GLU A 48 -14.42 -6.54 3.75
CA GLU A 48 -14.36 -7.61 2.76
C GLU A 48 -13.86 -7.08 1.42
N TYR A 49 -13.28 -7.95 0.61
CA TYR A 49 -12.78 -7.61 -0.73
C TYR A 49 -13.88 -7.02 -1.62
N ASP A 50 -13.61 -5.90 -2.26
CA ASP A 50 -14.61 -5.08 -2.95
C ASP A 50 -14.24 -4.80 -4.43
N GLN A 51 -13.62 -5.78 -5.08
CA GLN A 51 -13.29 -5.75 -6.51
C GLN A 51 -12.46 -4.54 -6.97
N GLY A 52 -11.72 -3.91 -6.05
CA GLY A 52 -10.83 -2.78 -6.31
C GLY A 52 -11.39 -1.41 -5.94
N ILE A 53 -12.72 -1.25 -5.85
CA ILE A 53 -13.34 0.04 -5.50
C ILE A 53 -13.02 0.38 -4.04
N GLY A 54 -13.23 -0.60 -3.17
CA GLY A 54 -12.87 -0.49 -1.77
C GLY A 54 -11.37 -0.36 -1.55
N GLU A 55 -10.58 -1.15 -2.26
CA GLU A 55 -9.12 -1.15 -2.11
C GLU A 55 -8.49 0.17 -2.56
N LEU A 56 -9.07 0.84 -3.57
CA LEU A 56 -8.70 2.20 -3.94
C LEU A 56 -8.96 3.19 -2.80
N SER A 57 -10.11 3.07 -2.13
CA SER A 57 -10.45 3.91 -0.98
C SER A 57 -9.51 3.64 0.21
N ASP A 58 -9.10 2.39 0.42
CA ASP A 58 -8.12 2.03 1.44
C ASP A 58 -6.74 2.64 1.13
N ALA A 59 -6.31 2.60 -0.13
CA ALA A 59 -5.06 3.21 -0.57
C ALA A 59 -5.05 4.73 -0.43
N ALA A 60 -6.15 5.41 -0.76
CA ALA A 60 -6.32 6.84 -0.53
C ALA A 60 -6.23 7.17 0.96
N SER A 61 -6.93 6.41 1.81
CA SER A 61 -6.91 6.60 3.27
C SER A 61 -5.51 6.39 3.86
N ALA A 62 -4.77 5.40 3.37
CA ALA A 62 -3.40 5.14 3.78
C ALA A 62 -2.45 6.27 3.35
N LEU A 63 -2.67 6.86 2.17
CA LEU A 63 -1.92 8.02 1.70
C LEU A 63 -2.19 9.26 2.55
N ASP A 64 -3.46 9.55 2.85
CA ASP A 64 -3.85 10.67 3.70
C ASP A 64 -3.24 10.57 5.09
N TYR A 65 -3.26 9.37 5.68
CA TYR A 65 -2.61 9.09 6.97
C TYR A 65 -1.09 9.31 6.92
N LEU A 66 -0.43 8.86 5.84
CA LEU A 66 1.01 9.06 5.68
C LEU A 66 1.35 10.55 5.51
N GLN A 67 0.52 11.29 4.77
CA GLN A 67 0.67 12.71 4.54
C GLN A 67 0.45 13.53 5.82
N SER A 68 -0.52 13.17 6.66
CA SER A 68 -0.75 13.84 7.95
C SER A 68 0.43 13.67 8.90
N MET A 69 1.16 12.55 8.79
CA MET A 69 2.39 12.26 9.55
C MET A 69 3.64 12.90 8.95
N ASN A 70 3.63 13.23 7.65
CA ASN A 70 4.77 13.80 6.92
C ASN A 70 4.37 15.02 6.08
N THR A 71 3.96 16.09 6.76
CA THR A 71 3.43 17.33 6.16
C THR A 71 4.43 18.06 5.24
N ASN A 72 5.73 17.79 5.38
CA ASN A 72 6.78 18.41 4.56
C ASN A 72 7.00 17.73 3.21
N SER A 73 6.44 16.52 3.00
CA SER A 73 6.67 15.74 1.78
C SER A 73 5.79 16.25 0.63
N LYS A 74 6.37 16.97 -0.32
CA LYS A 74 5.68 17.50 -1.51
C LYS A 74 5.34 16.46 -2.59
N HIS A 75 5.98 15.29 -2.55
CA HIS A 75 5.83 14.25 -3.56
C HIS A 75 5.50 12.90 -2.92
N CYS A 76 4.61 12.16 -3.57
CA CYS A 76 4.27 10.79 -3.20
C CYS A 76 4.60 9.83 -4.34
N TRP A 77 5.15 8.67 -4.00
CA TRP A 77 5.31 7.54 -4.91
C TRP A 77 4.33 6.44 -4.52
N VAL A 78 3.69 5.85 -5.53
CA VAL A 78 2.86 4.66 -5.35
C VAL A 78 3.59 3.50 -6.03
N ALA A 79 3.83 2.44 -5.27
CA ALA A 79 4.39 1.20 -5.79
C ALA A 79 3.42 0.06 -5.53
N GLY A 80 3.18 -0.77 -6.53
CA GLY A 80 2.25 -1.88 -6.41
C GLY A 80 2.78 -3.13 -7.10
N PHE A 81 2.37 -4.29 -6.60
CA PHE A 81 2.65 -5.57 -7.24
C PHE A 81 1.34 -6.25 -7.65
N SER A 82 1.24 -6.66 -8.92
CA SER A 82 0.04 -7.32 -9.49
C SER A 82 -1.22 -6.47 -9.27
N PHE A 83 -2.24 -6.99 -8.57
CA PHE A 83 -3.44 -6.24 -8.20
C PHE A 83 -3.12 -4.88 -7.55
N GLY A 84 -2.13 -4.82 -6.66
CA GLY A 84 -1.72 -3.55 -6.04
C GLY A 84 -1.15 -2.55 -7.05
N ALA A 85 -0.59 -3.00 -8.18
CA ALA A 85 -0.17 -2.11 -9.26
C ALA A 85 -1.38 -1.52 -10.00
N TRP A 86 -2.45 -2.32 -10.18
CA TRP A 86 -3.70 -1.83 -10.77
C TRP A 86 -4.39 -0.79 -9.88
N ILE A 87 -4.46 -1.03 -8.56
CA ILE A 87 -5.01 -0.05 -7.61
C ILE A 87 -4.20 1.26 -7.57
N GLY A 88 -2.89 1.18 -7.83
CA GLY A 88 -2.00 2.33 -7.76
C GLY A 88 -1.93 3.20 -9.03
N MET A 89 -2.61 2.81 -10.11
CA MET A 89 -2.69 3.55 -11.38
C MET A 89 -3.98 4.34 -11.48
#